data_AF-A0A7S4UAN6-F1
#
_entry.id   AF-A0A7S4UAN6-F1
#
_cell.length_a   1.000
_cell.length_b   1.000
_cell.length_c   1.000
_cell.angle_alpha   90.00
_cell.angle_beta   90.00
_cell.angle_gamma   90.00
#
_symmetry.space_group_name_H-M   'P 1'
#
loop_
_entity.id
_entity.type
_entity.pdbx_description
1 polymer ?
#
loop_
_entity_poly.entity_id
_entity_poly.type
_entity_poly.pdbx_seq_one_letter_code
_entity_poly.pdbx_strand_id
1 'polypeptide(L)'
;LRVVFDDGVVPGAWTAQGLRFTKGGVPDGEKGEALKGWEGLSLPQKKNGPCGALCAFHATLIAHLHEQNRLKKGVEVSEKDIYTSLSIILRRIAFRTDPSNPIVRFCAWEGENYDTSQKPTIIEVNVSSMSHPDNPGGAVDEKRDDPLFSAMEKYLPQYLEDGGVLLLVYSAVHTRDHLQVIKDIKASGGEPFLVMRPFGTCTSALLNLLLIGFAEDNMSAYNLSGNKVDWGMKSKVGLLSGMEKELKIRINDTLKFPLLPIYILHGRDHFTVAFSPPEDGGEKLKVDDEEKEKINLVHFNALPPVGPRFHSIYITHTGSVEEAPSKASEGIGIEYKPTINAIDSIIQAHSADKAQRPKQWKSWRYEVALVIDDPTNVSPEMPDDMARPKTFSLPEGNQEAALKPGGALEWRCRTCYETRFKTFCFGLNECDPSLDKDFRFCRHCDKSVREVGHTLWVDYDELGGWRTQADRDYGPPITELLRGKWPNCEVTFGDESEPPTV
;
A
#
# COMPACT_ATOMS: atom_id res chain seq x y z
N LEU A 1 -28.75 1.69 1.57
CA LEU A 1 -28.44 0.37 2.17
C LEU A 1 -27.95 -0.65 1.14
N ARG A 2 -28.74 -1.07 0.15
CA ARG A 2 -28.34 -2.14 -0.81
C ARG A 2 -27.14 -1.83 -1.72
N VAL A 3 -26.84 -0.56 -1.97
CA VAL A 3 -25.61 -0.14 -2.70
C VAL A 3 -24.39 -0.11 -1.76
N VAL A 4 -24.64 -0.03 -0.46
CA VAL A 4 -23.57 0.07 0.53
C VAL A 4 -23.15 -1.31 1.02
N PHE A 5 -24.12 -2.16 1.37
CA PHE A 5 -23.92 -3.49 1.92
C PHE A 5 -24.59 -4.53 1.04
N ASP A 6 -23.87 -5.60 0.73
CA ASP A 6 -24.27 -6.70 -0.16
C ASP A 6 -25.55 -7.42 0.29
N ASP A 7 -25.70 -7.69 1.58
CA ASP A 7 -26.88 -8.33 2.16
C ASP A 7 -27.86 -7.35 2.83
N GLY A 8 -27.56 -6.05 2.74
CA GLY A 8 -28.35 -4.99 3.37
C GLY A 8 -28.22 -4.90 4.89
N VAL A 9 -27.33 -5.67 5.52
CA VAL A 9 -27.11 -5.66 6.97
C VAL A 9 -25.77 -4.99 7.29
N VAL A 10 -25.84 -3.94 8.11
CA VAL A 10 -24.70 -3.12 8.51
C VAL A 10 -23.77 -3.92 9.45
N PRO A 11 -22.47 -4.07 9.15
CA PRO A 11 -21.55 -4.78 10.04
C PRO A 11 -21.37 -4.01 11.36
N GLY A 12 -21.32 -4.73 12.48
CA GLY A 12 -21.20 -4.12 13.82
C GLY A 12 -19.95 -3.27 14.03
N ALA A 13 -18.89 -3.49 13.25
CA ALA A 13 -17.70 -2.64 13.27
C ALA A 13 -17.98 -1.22 12.77
N TRP A 14 -18.90 -1.06 11.82
CA TRP A 14 -19.28 0.25 11.29
C TRP A 14 -20.24 0.99 12.22
N THR A 15 -21.18 0.27 12.85
CA THR A 15 -22.06 0.89 13.85
C THR A 15 -21.29 1.30 15.10
N ALA A 16 -20.21 0.62 15.47
CA ALA A 16 -19.41 1.01 16.63
C ALA A 16 -18.40 2.14 16.36
N GLN A 17 -18.29 2.66 15.13
CA GLN A 17 -17.21 3.58 14.74
C GLN A 17 -17.70 5.01 14.48
N GLY A 18 -17.12 5.96 15.21
CA GLY A 18 -17.26 7.40 15.00
C GLY A 18 -16.00 8.05 14.44
N LEU A 19 -16.05 9.37 14.26
CA LEU A 19 -14.92 10.23 13.83
C LEU A 19 -14.24 10.91 15.02
N ARG A 20 -14.07 10.18 16.13
CA ARG A 20 -13.51 10.71 17.37
C ARG A 20 -11.99 10.63 17.39
N PHE A 21 -11.33 11.77 17.48
CA PHE A 21 -9.89 11.87 17.73
C PHE A 21 -9.59 11.74 19.23
N THR A 22 -8.49 11.10 19.59
CA THR A 22 -8.08 10.98 21.00
C THR A 22 -7.44 12.28 21.49
N LYS A 23 -8.08 12.95 22.45
CA LYS A 23 -7.43 14.04 23.21
C LYS A 23 -6.46 13.41 24.22
N GLY A 24 -5.16 13.66 24.09
CA GLY A 24 -4.19 13.41 25.16
C GLY A 24 -3.49 12.04 25.17
N GLY A 25 -3.34 11.37 24.03
CA GLY A 25 -2.44 10.22 23.91
C GLY A 25 -3.11 8.91 23.52
N VAL A 26 -2.36 8.08 22.80
CA VAL A 26 -2.65 6.66 22.58
C VAL A 26 -2.73 5.97 23.95
N PRO A 27 -3.75 5.14 24.24
CA PRO A 27 -3.87 4.47 25.54
C PRO A 27 -2.66 3.57 25.82
N ASP A 28 -1.73 4.04 26.67
CA ASP A 28 -0.66 3.35 27.41
C ASP A 28 0.06 2.13 26.80
N GLY A 29 0.09 2.01 25.47
CA GLY A 29 0.75 0.93 24.73
C GLY A 29 1.91 1.44 23.89
N GLU A 30 3.10 1.42 24.48
CA GLU A 30 4.43 1.41 23.83
C GLU A 30 5.11 2.73 23.40
N LYS A 31 5.99 3.13 24.32
CA LYS A 31 7.26 3.86 24.26
C LYS A 31 8.02 3.88 22.91
N GLY A 32 7.66 4.79 22.01
CA GLY A 32 8.59 5.31 20.99
C GLY A 32 8.82 6.81 21.17
N GLU A 33 10.02 7.25 21.56
CA GLU A 33 10.33 8.69 21.71
C GLU A 33 10.17 9.49 20.40
N ALA A 34 10.30 8.83 19.25
CA ALA A 34 10.26 9.46 17.93
C ALA A 34 8.89 10.10 17.56
N LEU A 35 7.82 9.72 18.25
CA LEU A 35 6.44 10.01 17.83
C LEU A 35 5.65 10.87 18.82
N LYS A 36 6.29 11.27 19.92
CA LYS A 36 5.77 12.29 20.83
C LYS A 36 5.38 13.52 20.02
N GLY A 37 4.11 13.91 20.10
CA GLY A 37 3.54 15.09 19.45
C GLY A 37 2.52 14.81 18.34
N TRP A 38 2.34 13.59 17.85
CA TRP A 38 1.32 13.32 16.82
C TRP A 38 -0.02 12.82 17.38
N GLU A 39 -0.14 12.72 18.71
CA GLU A 39 -1.26 12.06 19.38
C GLU A 39 -2.60 12.76 19.11
N GLY A 40 -2.60 14.08 18.94
CA GLY A 40 -3.79 14.86 18.61
C GLY A 40 -4.36 14.59 17.21
N LEU A 41 -3.61 13.91 16.33
CA LEU A 41 -4.08 13.42 15.03
C LEU A 41 -4.62 11.99 15.06
N SER A 42 -4.60 11.30 16.20
CA SER A 42 -4.99 9.89 16.23
C SER A 42 -6.50 9.72 16.06
N LEU A 43 -6.91 9.11 14.94
CA LEU A 43 -8.27 8.64 14.69
C LEU A 43 -8.32 7.10 14.80
N PRO A 44 -8.53 6.53 16.00
CA PRO A 44 -8.47 5.10 16.21
C PRO A 44 -9.64 4.36 15.56
N GLN A 45 -9.35 3.15 15.08
CA GLN A 45 -10.33 2.21 14.58
C GLN A 45 -10.61 1.16 15.64
N LYS A 46 -11.88 0.93 16.01
CA LYS A 46 -12.20 -0.02 17.09
C LYS A 46 -12.10 -1.48 16.65
N LYS A 47 -12.50 -1.77 15.41
CA LYS A 47 -12.61 -3.13 14.84
C LYS A 47 -12.37 -3.10 13.33
N ASN A 48 -12.02 -4.24 12.74
CA ASN A 48 -11.81 -4.35 11.29
C ASN A 48 -13.07 -3.95 10.50
N GLY A 49 -12.90 -3.35 9.31
CA GLY A 49 -13.99 -3.02 8.38
C GLY A 49 -13.94 -1.59 7.81
N PRO A 50 -14.17 -0.54 8.61
CA PRO A 50 -14.29 0.84 8.11
C PRO A 50 -12.96 1.54 7.78
N CYS A 51 -11.84 0.81 7.74
CA CYS A 51 -10.48 1.37 7.60
C CYS A 51 -10.34 2.30 6.38
N GLY A 52 -10.86 1.92 5.21
CA GLY A 52 -10.75 2.76 4.00
C GLY A 52 -11.52 4.09 4.12
N ALA A 53 -12.72 4.08 4.72
CA ALA A 53 -13.49 5.30 4.96
C ALA A 53 -12.82 6.22 6.00
N LEU A 54 -12.29 5.63 7.08
CA LEU A 54 -11.52 6.35 8.09
C LEU A 54 -10.23 6.94 7.51
N CYS A 55 -9.51 6.20 6.66
CA CYS A 55 -8.29 6.68 6.02
C CYS A 55 -8.56 7.80 5.03
N ALA A 56 -9.63 7.71 4.22
CA ALA A 56 -10.03 8.80 3.32
C ALA A 56 -10.35 10.08 4.08
N PHE A 57 -11.10 9.95 5.18
CA PHE A 57 -11.41 11.07 6.05
C PHE A 57 -10.15 11.65 6.70
N HIS A 58 -9.32 10.80 7.31
CA HIS A 58 -8.11 11.21 8.01
C HIS A 58 -7.10 11.86 7.06
N ALA A 59 -6.87 11.30 5.87
CA ALA A 59 -5.99 11.89 4.87
C ALA A 59 -6.52 13.24 4.36
N THR A 60 -7.84 13.41 4.22
CA THR A 60 -8.44 14.71 3.89
C THR A 60 -8.21 15.73 5.00
N LEU A 61 -8.33 15.32 6.25
CA LEU A 61 -8.06 16.18 7.41
C LEU A 61 -6.58 16.57 7.49
N ILE A 62 -5.66 15.64 7.27
CA ILE A 62 -4.22 15.92 7.20
C ILE A 62 -3.93 16.90 6.06
N ALA A 63 -4.56 16.73 4.89
CA ALA A 63 -4.44 17.67 3.77
C ALA A 63 -4.92 19.07 4.14
N HIS A 64 -6.07 19.17 4.82
CA HIS A 64 -6.58 20.45 5.33
C HIS A 64 -5.59 21.10 6.29
N LEU A 65 -5.09 20.37 7.29
CA LEU A 65 -4.10 20.89 8.23
C LEU A 65 -2.78 21.28 7.56
N HIS A 66 -2.34 20.55 6.54
CA HIS A 66 -1.16 20.87 5.74
C HIS A 66 -1.33 22.21 5.03
N GLU A 67 -2.47 22.44 4.38
CA GLU A 67 -2.76 23.69 3.66
C GLU A 67 -2.88 24.89 4.61
N GLN A 68 -3.29 24.66 5.86
CA GLN A 68 -3.31 25.69 6.90
C GLN A 68 -1.94 25.88 7.58
N ASN A 69 -0.89 25.18 7.15
CA ASN A 69 0.43 25.16 7.80
C ASN A 69 0.34 24.82 9.32
N ARG A 70 -0.61 23.94 9.66
CA ARG A 70 -0.89 23.46 11.03
C ARG A 70 -0.46 22.01 11.24
N LEU A 71 -0.11 21.28 10.19
CA LEU A 71 0.34 19.89 10.27
C LEU A 71 1.77 19.82 10.83
N LYS A 72 1.89 19.79 12.15
CA LYS A 72 3.16 19.71 12.89
C LYS A 72 2.99 18.95 14.19
N LYS A 73 4.10 18.55 14.82
CA LYS A 73 4.08 17.96 16.17
C LYS A 73 3.39 18.90 17.17
N GLY A 74 2.59 18.32 18.06
CA GLY A 74 1.74 18.99 19.04
C GLY A 74 0.40 19.47 18.48
N VAL A 75 0.06 19.16 17.22
CA VAL A 75 -1.22 19.57 16.65
C VAL A 75 -2.38 18.88 17.35
N GLU A 76 -3.40 19.66 17.69
CA GLU A 76 -4.69 19.16 18.15
C GLU A 76 -5.74 19.38 17.07
N VAL A 77 -6.50 18.33 16.77
CA VAL A 77 -7.65 18.40 15.87
C VAL A 77 -8.81 19.05 16.61
N SER A 78 -9.24 20.21 16.10
CA SER A 78 -10.45 20.89 16.56
C SER A 78 -11.69 20.31 15.89
N GLU A 79 -12.86 20.53 16.51
CA GLU A 79 -14.16 20.20 15.89
C GLU A 79 -14.34 20.89 14.53
N LYS A 80 -13.79 22.10 14.39
CA LYS A 80 -13.72 22.83 13.12
C LYS A 80 -12.96 22.08 12.04
N ASP A 81 -11.81 21.52 12.36
CA ASP A 81 -11.03 20.73 11.40
C ASP A 81 -11.82 19.51 10.91
N ILE A 82 -12.59 18.89 11.82
CA ILE A 82 -13.40 17.71 11.51
C ILE A 82 -14.55 18.08 10.56
N TYR A 83 -15.36 19.09 10.90
CA TYR A 83 -16.48 19.47 10.03
C TYR A 83 -16.02 20.10 8.72
N THR A 84 -14.89 20.81 8.69
CA THR A 84 -14.31 21.33 7.44
C THR A 84 -13.89 20.17 6.53
N SER A 85 -13.28 19.13 7.09
CA SER A 85 -12.86 17.94 6.34
C SER A 85 -14.05 17.15 5.78
N LEU A 86 -15.13 17.01 6.56
CA LEU A 86 -16.40 16.44 6.07
C LEU A 86 -16.95 17.24 4.89
N SER A 87 -17.00 18.57 5.01
CA SER A 87 -17.46 19.45 3.94
C SER A 87 -16.60 19.36 2.68
N ILE A 88 -15.28 19.23 2.81
CA ILE A 88 -14.37 19.06 1.66
C ILE A 88 -14.75 17.80 0.87
N ILE A 89 -14.93 16.66 1.55
CA ILE A 89 -15.29 15.39 0.92
C ILE A 89 -16.63 15.52 0.21
N LEU A 90 -17.66 16.00 0.90
CA LEU A 90 -19.00 16.06 0.33
C LEU A 90 -19.13 17.09 -0.79
N ARG A 91 -18.47 18.24 -0.69
CA ARG A 91 -18.42 19.22 -1.79
C ARG A 91 -17.77 18.63 -3.03
N ARG A 92 -16.65 17.91 -2.88
CA ARG A 92 -15.99 17.23 -4.00
C ARG A 92 -16.96 16.31 -4.74
N ILE A 93 -17.70 15.50 -3.99
CA ILE A 93 -18.73 14.63 -4.56
C ILE A 93 -19.82 15.46 -5.27
N ALA A 94 -20.36 16.50 -4.62
CA ALA A 94 -21.42 17.34 -5.19
C ALA A 94 -21.02 18.00 -6.51
N PHE A 95 -19.81 18.57 -6.58
CA PHE A 95 -19.29 19.16 -7.82
C PHE A 95 -19.07 18.12 -8.92
N ARG A 96 -18.71 16.89 -8.59
CA ARG A 96 -18.57 15.79 -9.56
C ARG A 96 -19.91 15.23 -10.02
N THR A 97 -20.96 15.38 -9.21
CA THR A 97 -22.34 15.03 -9.57
C THR A 97 -22.93 16.05 -10.54
N ASP A 98 -22.90 17.33 -10.18
CA ASP A 98 -23.43 18.41 -11.01
C ASP A 98 -22.61 19.69 -10.79
N PRO A 99 -21.62 19.99 -11.65
CA PRO A 99 -20.82 21.20 -11.54
C PRO A 99 -21.64 22.49 -11.65
N SER A 100 -22.80 22.45 -12.30
CA SER A 100 -23.64 23.63 -12.54
C SER A 100 -24.57 23.95 -11.36
N ASN A 101 -24.93 22.93 -10.58
CA ASN A 101 -25.78 23.06 -9.41
C ASN A 101 -25.39 22.03 -8.33
N PRO A 102 -24.21 22.18 -7.71
CA PRO A 102 -23.72 21.21 -6.75
C PRO A 102 -24.57 21.27 -5.47
N ILE A 103 -25.19 20.14 -5.13
CA ILE A 103 -25.99 19.96 -3.92
C ILE A 103 -25.34 18.90 -3.05
N VAL A 104 -24.96 19.27 -1.83
CA VAL A 104 -24.55 18.32 -0.79
C VAL A 104 -25.80 17.75 -0.14
N ARG A 105 -25.87 16.43 -0.02
CA ARG A 105 -26.94 15.71 0.69
C ARG A 105 -26.31 14.93 1.83
N PHE A 106 -26.25 15.54 3.00
CA PHE A 106 -25.66 14.89 4.16
C PHE A 106 -26.73 14.29 5.08
N CYS A 107 -26.33 13.24 5.78
CA CYS A 107 -27.19 12.45 6.64
C CYS A 107 -26.98 12.84 8.11
N ALA A 108 -28.07 12.83 8.88
CA ALA A 108 -28.08 12.94 10.33
C ALA A 108 -29.14 11.97 10.89
N TRP A 109 -28.94 11.43 12.08
CA TRP A 109 -29.95 10.64 12.79
C TRP A 109 -31.17 11.52 13.13
N GLU A 110 -32.35 10.91 13.18
CA GLU A 110 -33.55 11.62 13.63
C GLU A 110 -33.42 11.98 15.12
N GLY A 111 -33.58 13.28 15.44
CA GLY A 111 -33.40 13.80 16.81
C GLY A 111 -31.94 14.17 17.15
N GLU A 112 -31.71 14.53 18.41
CA GLU A 112 -30.40 14.97 18.90
C GLU A 112 -29.50 13.80 19.33
N ASN A 113 -30.10 12.64 19.61
CA ASN A 113 -29.39 11.48 20.13
C ASN A 113 -29.06 10.46 19.05
N TYR A 114 -27.91 9.81 19.20
CA TYR A 114 -27.48 8.70 18.36
C TYR A 114 -28.39 7.47 18.54
N ASP A 115 -29.02 7.01 17.45
CA ASP A 115 -29.78 5.76 17.42
C ASP A 115 -29.68 5.09 16.03
N THR A 116 -28.83 4.07 15.91
CA THR A 116 -28.68 3.28 14.67
C THR A 116 -29.92 2.51 14.25
N SER A 117 -30.92 2.37 15.12
CA SER A 117 -32.19 1.74 14.74
C SER A 117 -33.07 2.66 13.90
N GLN A 118 -32.79 3.97 13.92
CA GLN A 118 -33.54 4.98 13.20
C GLN A 118 -32.97 5.21 11.79
N LYS A 119 -33.86 5.62 10.89
CA LYS A 119 -33.45 6.01 9.55
C LYS A 119 -32.84 7.42 9.61
N PRO A 120 -31.66 7.65 9.01
CA PRO A 120 -31.11 9.00 8.95
C PRO A 120 -31.97 9.92 8.07
N THR A 121 -32.16 11.14 8.53
CA THR A 121 -32.70 12.27 7.75
C THR A 121 -31.65 12.78 6.77
N ILE A 122 -32.08 13.20 5.59
CA ILE A 122 -31.24 13.81 4.57
C ILE A 122 -31.44 15.33 4.61
N ILE A 123 -30.35 16.06 4.68
CA ILE A 123 -30.32 17.52 4.67
C ILE A 123 -29.61 17.95 3.39
N GLU A 124 -30.28 18.80 2.60
CA GLU A 124 -29.77 19.29 1.33
C GLU A 124 -29.22 20.72 1.49
N VAL A 125 -28.01 20.95 1.00
CA VAL A 125 -27.36 22.26 1.00
C VAL A 125 -26.80 22.52 -0.39
N ASN A 126 -27.23 23.63 -1.01
CA ASN A 126 -26.67 24.08 -2.28
C ASN A 126 -25.32 24.77 -2.04
N VAL A 127 -24.28 24.33 -2.76
CA VAL A 127 -22.89 24.82 -2.60
C VAL A 127 -22.37 25.51 -3.87
N SER A 128 -23.27 25.96 -4.76
CA SER A 128 -22.92 26.62 -6.02
C SER A 128 -22.14 27.93 -5.88
N SER A 129 -22.29 28.62 -4.74
CA SER A 129 -21.54 29.84 -4.42
C SER A 129 -20.08 29.57 -3.99
N MET A 130 -19.69 28.30 -3.87
CA MET A 130 -18.42 27.89 -3.31
C MET A 130 -17.41 27.46 -4.40
N SER A 131 -16.12 27.54 -4.10
CA SER A 131 -15.07 27.03 -4.99
C SER A 131 -15.03 25.49 -5.03
N HIS A 132 -14.47 24.90 -6.09
CA HIS A 132 -14.19 23.46 -6.06
C HIS A 132 -13.05 23.19 -5.06
N PRO A 133 -13.15 22.18 -4.16
CA PRO A 133 -12.13 21.94 -3.11
C PRO A 133 -10.75 21.54 -3.66
N ASP A 134 -10.71 20.97 -4.87
CA ASP A 134 -9.47 20.56 -5.54
C ASP A 134 -8.89 21.62 -6.49
N ASN A 135 -9.42 22.85 -6.49
CA ASN A 135 -8.80 23.92 -7.28
C ASN A 135 -7.42 24.28 -6.71
N PRO A 136 -6.36 24.32 -7.54
CA PRO A 136 -5.02 24.70 -7.09
C PRO A 136 -5.03 26.12 -6.48
N GLY A 137 -4.54 26.25 -5.24
CA GLY A 137 -4.48 27.54 -4.54
C GLY A 137 -5.82 28.05 -3.98
N GLY A 138 -6.90 27.31 -4.17
CA GLY A 138 -8.19 27.60 -3.52
C GLY A 138 -8.18 27.09 -2.09
N ALA A 139 -7.64 27.88 -1.15
CA ALA A 139 -7.94 27.65 0.26
C ALA A 139 -9.47 27.57 0.41
N VAL A 140 -9.95 26.61 1.20
CA VAL A 140 -11.37 26.55 1.52
C VAL A 140 -11.69 27.85 2.27
N ASP A 141 -12.38 28.78 1.61
CA ASP A 141 -12.74 30.08 2.18
C ASP A 141 -13.73 29.82 3.32
N GLU A 142 -13.21 29.78 4.55
CA GLU A 142 -13.96 29.51 5.78
C GLU A 142 -14.83 30.71 6.17
N LYS A 143 -15.66 31.19 5.25
CA LYS A 143 -16.61 32.25 5.57
C LYS A 143 -17.58 31.73 6.60
N ARG A 144 -17.72 32.50 7.68
CA ARG A 144 -18.58 32.19 8.84
C ARG A 144 -20.06 31.99 8.47
N ASP A 145 -20.48 32.48 7.30
CA ASP A 145 -21.85 32.40 6.79
C ASP A 145 -22.06 31.26 5.78
N ASP A 146 -21.15 30.27 5.71
CA ASP A 146 -21.35 29.08 4.87
C ASP A 146 -22.48 28.21 5.45
N PRO A 147 -23.58 28.00 4.69
CA PRO A 147 -24.70 27.19 5.14
C PRO A 147 -24.31 25.72 5.35
N LEU A 148 -23.32 25.20 4.62
CA LEU A 148 -22.84 23.84 4.82
C LEU A 148 -22.05 23.72 6.12
N PHE A 149 -21.13 24.66 6.42
CA PHE A 149 -20.42 24.64 7.70
C PHE A 149 -21.36 24.79 8.89
N SER A 150 -22.31 25.72 8.82
CA SER A 150 -23.31 25.91 9.87
C SER A 150 -24.13 24.64 10.11
N ALA A 151 -24.51 23.95 9.04
CA ALA A 151 -25.24 22.69 9.12
C ALA A 151 -24.35 21.56 9.68
N MET A 152 -23.11 21.43 9.21
CA MET A 152 -22.19 20.40 9.68
C MET A 152 -21.80 20.59 11.15
N GLU A 153 -21.52 21.82 11.59
CA GLU A 153 -21.25 22.14 12.98
C GLU A 153 -22.42 21.72 13.88
N LYS A 154 -23.66 21.99 13.46
CA LYS A 154 -24.86 21.58 14.19
C LYS A 154 -24.95 20.06 14.38
N TYR A 155 -24.63 19.26 13.37
CA TYR A 155 -24.78 17.80 13.41
C TYR A 155 -23.48 17.05 13.73
N LEU A 156 -22.36 17.75 13.89
CA LEU A 156 -21.06 17.16 14.18
C LEU A 156 -21.08 16.18 15.37
N PRO A 157 -21.77 16.44 16.50
CA PRO A 157 -21.81 15.50 17.62
C PRO A 157 -22.19 14.07 17.18
N GLN A 158 -23.11 13.93 16.22
CA GLN A 158 -23.54 12.61 15.73
C GLN A 158 -22.47 11.90 14.89
N TYR A 159 -21.58 12.64 14.23
CA TYR A 159 -20.45 12.08 13.48
C TYR A 159 -19.30 11.64 14.40
N LEU A 160 -19.20 12.22 15.60
CA LEU A 160 -18.18 11.89 16.59
C LEU A 160 -18.53 10.66 17.43
N GLU A 161 -19.82 10.33 17.55
CA GLU A 161 -20.31 9.14 18.24
C GLU A 161 -20.22 7.87 17.38
N ASP A 162 -20.51 6.73 17.99
CA ASP A 162 -20.71 5.45 17.31
C ASP A 162 -21.61 5.65 16.07
N GLY A 163 -21.36 4.91 14.99
CA GLY A 163 -22.10 5.04 13.72
C GLY A 163 -21.86 6.33 12.95
N GLY A 164 -21.03 7.26 13.43
CA GLY A 164 -20.68 8.47 12.69
C GLY A 164 -20.02 8.19 11.33
N VAL A 165 -19.25 7.10 11.21
CA VAL A 165 -18.69 6.68 9.90
C VAL A 165 -19.78 6.26 8.92
N LEU A 166 -20.92 5.72 9.40
CA LEU A 166 -22.07 5.39 8.55
C LEU A 166 -22.74 6.66 8.03
N LEU A 167 -22.87 7.69 8.86
CA LEU A 167 -23.38 8.99 8.41
C LEU A 167 -22.52 9.56 7.29
N LEU A 168 -21.19 9.47 7.40
CA LEU A 168 -20.28 9.88 6.33
C LEU A 168 -20.55 9.10 5.03
N VAL A 169 -20.60 7.77 5.09
CA VAL A 169 -20.83 6.94 3.88
C VAL A 169 -22.20 7.21 3.27
N TYR A 170 -23.26 7.31 4.08
CA TYR A 170 -24.58 7.63 3.56
C TYR A 170 -24.63 9.02 2.94
N SER A 171 -24.00 10.02 3.57
CA SER A 171 -23.87 11.36 3.02
C SER A 171 -23.17 11.36 1.66
N ALA A 172 -22.07 10.60 1.54
CA ALA A 172 -21.34 10.48 0.29
C ALA A 172 -22.20 9.86 -0.82
N VAL A 173 -22.89 8.76 -0.52
CA VAL A 173 -23.78 8.07 -1.48
C VAL A 173 -24.95 8.94 -1.90
N HIS A 174 -25.60 9.63 -0.95
CA HIS A 174 -26.72 10.52 -1.27
C HIS A 174 -26.28 11.77 -2.04
N THR A 175 -25.07 12.28 -1.78
CA THR A 175 -24.52 13.40 -2.53
C THR A 175 -24.14 13.01 -3.96
N ARG A 176 -23.66 11.79 -4.19
CA ARG A 176 -23.38 11.26 -5.54
C ARG A 176 -24.63 10.85 -6.31
N ASP A 177 -25.71 10.56 -5.59
CA ASP A 177 -26.82 9.69 -5.99
C ASP A 177 -26.43 8.20 -6.09
N HIS A 178 -27.25 7.36 -5.47
CA HIS A 178 -27.02 5.93 -5.38
C HIS A 178 -27.07 5.18 -6.73
N LEU A 179 -27.89 5.64 -7.69
CA LEU A 179 -27.93 5.03 -9.03
C LEU A 179 -26.68 5.41 -9.81
N GLN A 180 -26.22 6.64 -9.64
CA GLN A 180 -24.96 7.08 -10.21
C GLN A 180 -23.75 6.35 -9.61
N VAL A 181 -23.73 6.07 -8.29
CA VAL A 181 -22.73 5.20 -7.66
C VAL A 181 -22.69 3.82 -8.33
N ILE A 182 -23.84 3.16 -8.51
CA ILE A 182 -23.91 1.86 -9.19
C ILE A 182 -23.37 1.96 -10.62
N LYS A 183 -23.69 3.05 -11.33
CA LYS A 183 -23.23 3.29 -12.69
C LYS A 183 -21.71 3.48 -12.76
N ASP A 184 -21.14 4.25 -11.83
CA ASP A 184 -19.69 4.45 -11.72
C ASP A 184 -18.98 3.09 -11.57
N ILE A 185 -19.42 2.27 -10.62
CA ILE A 185 -18.80 0.95 -10.33
C ILE A 185 -18.94 -0.01 -11.52
N LYS A 186 -20.12 -0.05 -12.16
CA LYS A 186 -20.33 -0.92 -13.32
C LYS A 186 -19.49 -0.50 -14.53
N ALA A 187 -19.24 0.79 -14.70
CA ALA A 187 -18.41 1.29 -15.80
C ALA A 187 -16.96 0.78 -15.69
N SER A 188 -16.51 0.44 -14.48
CA SER A 188 -15.18 -0.09 -14.21
C SER A 188 -15.12 -1.62 -14.11
N GLY A 189 -16.25 -2.30 -14.29
CA GLY A 189 -16.36 -3.76 -14.16
C GLY A 189 -16.40 -4.28 -12.72
N GLY A 190 -16.65 -3.41 -11.74
CA GLY A 190 -16.75 -3.79 -10.33
C GLY A 190 -18.14 -4.31 -9.93
N GLU A 191 -18.22 -4.90 -8.74
CA GLU A 191 -19.47 -5.33 -8.10
C GLU A 191 -20.14 -4.16 -7.37
N PRO A 192 -21.49 -4.05 -7.34
CA PRO A 192 -22.22 -2.83 -6.99
C PRO A 192 -22.25 -2.49 -5.48
N PHE A 193 -21.25 -2.94 -4.70
CA PHE A 193 -21.19 -2.81 -3.26
C PHE A 193 -19.98 -1.99 -2.82
N LEU A 194 -20.21 -1.07 -1.88
CA LEU A 194 -19.15 -0.22 -1.32
C LEU A 194 -18.44 -0.86 -0.12
N VAL A 195 -19.08 -1.85 0.51
CA VAL A 195 -18.56 -2.60 1.65
C VAL A 195 -18.77 -4.09 1.43
N MET A 196 -17.70 -4.87 1.49
CA MET A 196 -17.69 -6.31 1.17
C MET A 196 -17.68 -7.18 2.42
N ARG A 197 -18.48 -8.24 2.41
CA ARG A 197 -18.47 -9.30 3.43
C ARG A 197 -17.42 -10.39 3.14
N PRO A 198 -17.07 -11.21 4.15
CA PRO A 198 -17.60 -11.27 5.53
C PRO A 198 -17.03 -10.22 6.49
N PHE A 199 -15.92 -9.57 6.12
CA PHE A 199 -15.15 -8.72 7.03
C PHE A 199 -15.63 -7.28 7.11
N GLY A 200 -16.60 -6.89 6.25
CA GLY A 200 -17.10 -5.53 6.17
C GLY A 200 -16.04 -4.55 5.65
N THR A 201 -15.19 -5.00 4.73
CA THR A 201 -14.04 -4.25 4.20
C THR A 201 -14.50 -3.19 3.21
N CYS A 202 -13.86 -2.03 3.27
CA CYS A 202 -14.05 -0.94 2.31
C CYS A 202 -13.55 -1.37 0.92
N THR A 203 -14.35 -1.15 -0.14
CA THR A 203 -13.89 -1.33 -1.52
C THR A 203 -13.12 -0.12 -2.02
N SER A 204 -12.40 -0.30 -3.13
CA SER A 204 -11.76 0.77 -3.89
C SER A 204 -12.78 1.81 -4.35
N ALA A 205 -13.97 1.37 -4.77
CA ALA A 205 -15.07 2.26 -5.13
C ALA A 205 -15.48 3.21 -4.00
N LEU A 206 -15.59 2.71 -2.75
CA LEU A 206 -15.90 3.57 -1.61
C LEU A 206 -14.75 4.52 -1.29
N LEU A 207 -13.52 4.03 -1.33
CA LEU A 207 -12.33 4.86 -1.13
C LEU A 207 -12.30 6.02 -2.14
N ASN A 208 -12.49 5.72 -3.42
CA ASN A 208 -12.49 6.70 -4.49
C ASN A 208 -13.69 7.66 -4.40
N LEU A 209 -14.87 7.19 -4.01
CA LEU A 209 -16.00 8.08 -3.77
C LEU A 209 -15.65 9.20 -2.77
N LEU A 210 -14.93 8.86 -1.71
CA LEU A 210 -14.51 9.82 -0.68
C LEU A 210 -13.30 10.67 -1.10
N LEU A 211 -12.34 10.10 -1.84
CA LEU A 211 -11.12 10.80 -2.25
C LEU A 211 -11.31 11.70 -3.48
N ILE A 212 -11.97 11.18 -4.52
CA ILE A 212 -12.05 11.82 -5.85
C ILE A 212 -13.48 12.22 -6.24
N GLY A 213 -14.50 11.80 -5.48
CA GLY A 213 -15.88 12.27 -5.66
C GLY A 213 -16.77 11.39 -6.53
N PHE A 214 -16.29 10.23 -6.99
CA PHE A 214 -17.06 9.24 -7.75
C PHE A 214 -16.58 7.81 -7.46
N ALA A 215 -17.46 6.82 -7.62
CA ALA A 215 -17.22 5.46 -7.15
C ALA A 215 -16.55 4.55 -8.19
N GLU A 216 -15.31 4.86 -8.54
CA GLU A 216 -14.48 4.10 -9.48
C GLU A 216 -13.81 2.91 -8.77
N ASP A 217 -14.09 1.68 -9.20
CA ASP A 217 -13.52 0.47 -8.55
C ASP A 217 -12.18 0.06 -9.17
N ASN A 218 -11.93 0.44 -10.42
CA ASN A 218 -10.68 0.17 -11.10
C ASN A 218 -9.66 1.26 -10.78
N MET A 219 -8.79 0.98 -9.80
CA MET A 219 -7.69 1.87 -9.42
C MET A 219 -6.53 1.92 -10.42
N SER A 220 -6.59 1.13 -11.49
CA SER A 220 -5.56 1.08 -12.52
C SER A 220 -5.47 2.41 -13.29
N ALA A 221 -4.28 2.70 -13.80
CA ALA A 221 -4.07 3.74 -14.81
C ALA A 221 -4.75 3.39 -16.15
N TYR A 222 -5.26 2.17 -16.32
CA TYR A 222 -5.82 1.67 -17.57
C TYR A 222 -7.26 1.22 -17.41
N ASN A 223 -8.08 1.42 -18.43
CA ASN A 223 -9.41 0.80 -18.52
C ASN A 223 -9.31 -0.68 -18.91
N LEU A 224 -10.46 -1.37 -18.99
CA LEU A 224 -10.55 -2.78 -19.38
C LEU A 224 -10.00 -3.07 -20.78
N SER A 225 -9.85 -2.05 -21.63
CA SER A 225 -9.24 -2.17 -22.97
C SER A 225 -7.73 -1.90 -22.96
N GLY A 226 -7.12 -1.65 -21.80
CA GLY A 226 -5.69 -1.37 -21.64
C GLY A 226 -5.28 0.04 -22.05
N ASN A 227 -6.23 0.95 -22.29
CA ASN A 227 -5.93 2.35 -22.62
C ASN A 227 -5.81 3.18 -21.34
N LYS A 228 -4.84 4.10 -21.31
CA LYS A 228 -4.64 5.02 -20.18
C LYS A 228 -5.91 5.84 -19.91
N VAL A 229 -6.25 5.99 -18.64
CA VAL A 229 -7.42 6.74 -18.15
C VAL A 229 -6.95 7.95 -17.37
N ASP A 230 -7.41 9.13 -17.79
CA ASP A 230 -7.28 10.38 -17.04
C ASP A 230 -8.61 10.70 -16.36
N TRP A 231 -8.60 10.93 -15.04
CA TRP A 231 -9.78 11.32 -14.27
C TRP A 231 -10.05 12.83 -14.31
N GLY A 232 -9.25 13.60 -15.04
CA GLY A 232 -9.40 15.04 -15.22
C GLY A 232 -9.26 15.80 -13.89
N MET A 233 -8.38 15.32 -13.02
CA MET A 233 -8.06 15.95 -11.74
C MET A 233 -6.71 15.51 -11.21
N LYS A 234 -6.19 16.31 -10.28
CA LYS A 234 -5.09 15.91 -9.38
C LYS A 234 -5.67 15.79 -7.97
N SER A 235 -5.41 14.67 -7.33
CA SER A 235 -5.82 14.46 -5.93
C SER A 235 -4.82 15.12 -4.98
N LYS A 236 -5.29 15.67 -3.87
CA LYS A 236 -4.40 16.09 -2.77
C LYS A 236 -3.83 14.89 -2.01
N VAL A 237 -4.52 13.75 -2.06
CA VAL A 237 -4.17 12.52 -1.34
C VAL A 237 -3.92 11.41 -2.35
N GLY A 238 -2.78 10.74 -2.22
CA GLY A 238 -2.41 9.63 -3.08
C GLY A 238 -2.83 8.27 -2.55
N LEU A 239 -2.60 7.24 -3.35
CA LEU A 239 -2.75 5.85 -2.97
C LEU A 239 -1.53 5.06 -3.41
N LEU A 240 -0.97 4.29 -2.48
CA LEU A 240 0.01 3.25 -2.75
C LEU A 240 -0.60 1.91 -2.34
N SER A 241 -0.65 0.95 -3.26
CA SER A 241 -1.39 -0.30 -3.08
C SER A 241 -0.54 -1.51 -3.44
N GLY A 242 -0.56 -2.53 -2.58
CA GLY A 242 0.08 -3.83 -2.86
C GLY A 242 -0.49 -4.52 -4.11
N MET A 243 -1.73 -4.19 -4.48
CA MET A 243 -2.37 -4.71 -5.70
C MET A 243 -1.63 -4.34 -6.99
N GLU A 244 -0.87 -3.24 -6.99
CA GLU A 244 -0.04 -2.81 -8.13
C GLU A 244 0.89 -3.95 -8.56
N LYS A 245 1.53 -4.59 -7.58
CA LYS A 245 2.43 -5.72 -7.81
C LYS A 245 1.68 -7.02 -8.04
N GLU A 246 0.68 -7.32 -7.21
CA GLU A 246 -0.05 -8.59 -7.28
C GLU A 246 -0.76 -8.79 -8.62
N LEU A 247 -1.35 -7.72 -9.15
CA LEU A 247 -2.07 -7.73 -10.41
C LEU A 247 -1.21 -7.25 -11.58
N LYS A 248 0.05 -6.86 -11.35
CA LYS A 248 0.93 -6.24 -12.35
C LYS A 248 0.27 -5.07 -13.09
N ILE A 249 -0.51 -4.28 -12.37
CA ILE A 249 -1.16 -3.07 -12.88
C ILE A 249 -0.43 -1.85 -12.35
N ARG A 250 -0.51 -0.70 -13.02
CA ARG A 250 -0.07 0.58 -12.43
C ARG A 250 -1.27 1.27 -11.81
N ILE A 251 -1.13 1.85 -10.62
CA ILE A 251 -2.18 2.70 -10.04
C ILE A 251 -2.33 3.98 -10.87
N ASN A 252 -3.55 4.49 -10.98
CA ASN A 252 -3.88 5.70 -11.73
C ASN A 252 -2.99 6.89 -11.30
N ASP A 253 -2.50 7.66 -12.28
CA ASP A 253 -1.57 8.77 -12.04
C ASP A 253 -2.17 9.84 -11.12
N THR A 254 -3.49 10.06 -11.14
CA THR A 254 -4.19 10.97 -10.22
C THR A 254 -3.94 10.61 -8.75
N LEU A 255 -3.83 9.31 -8.43
CA LEU A 255 -3.56 8.81 -7.08
C LEU A 255 -2.07 8.56 -6.85
N LYS A 256 -1.31 8.21 -7.89
CA LYS A 256 0.12 7.91 -7.77
C LYS A 256 0.96 9.17 -7.56
N PHE A 257 0.50 10.31 -8.08
CA PHE A 257 1.19 11.61 -8.02
C PHE A 257 0.29 12.67 -7.38
N PRO A 258 0.05 12.57 -6.06
CA PRO A 258 -0.79 13.55 -5.36
C PRO A 258 -0.12 14.93 -5.27
N LEU A 259 -0.93 15.97 -5.06
CA LEU A 259 -0.46 17.36 -4.88
C LEU A 259 0.27 17.57 -3.55
N LEU A 260 -0.08 16.79 -2.52
CA LEU A 260 0.56 16.83 -1.21
C LEU A 260 1.24 15.48 -0.96
N PRO A 261 2.30 15.42 -0.15
CA PRO A 261 3.00 14.18 0.20
C PRO A 261 2.21 13.37 1.24
N ILE A 262 0.93 13.09 0.94
CA ILE A 262 -0.02 12.37 1.78
C ILE A 262 -0.51 11.17 0.97
N TYR A 263 -0.38 9.99 1.53
CA TYR A 263 -0.69 8.72 0.88
C TYR A 263 -1.57 7.88 1.79
N ILE A 264 -2.60 7.28 1.21
CA ILE A 264 -3.22 6.10 1.79
C ILE A 264 -2.40 4.90 1.34
N LEU A 265 -2.03 4.04 2.29
CA LEU A 265 -1.31 2.81 2.03
C LEU A 265 -2.29 1.64 2.15
N HIS A 266 -2.35 0.81 1.12
CA HIS A 266 -3.23 -0.34 1.03
C HIS A 266 -2.42 -1.64 0.91
N GLY A 267 -2.30 -2.37 2.02
CA GLY A 267 -1.41 -3.52 2.16
C GLY A 267 -1.99 -4.82 1.60
N ARG A 268 -3.33 -4.92 1.52
CA ARG A 268 -4.17 -5.91 0.83
C ARG A 268 -5.61 -5.87 1.35
N ASP A 269 -5.76 -5.90 2.66
CA ASP A 269 -7.04 -6.00 3.38
C ASP A 269 -7.24 -4.87 4.39
N HIS A 270 -6.21 -4.05 4.61
CA HIS A 270 -6.23 -2.93 5.51
C HIS A 270 -5.64 -1.67 4.87
N PHE A 271 -6.20 -0.53 5.29
CA PHE A 271 -5.79 0.80 4.85
C PHE A 271 -5.17 1.54 6.03
N THR A 272 -4.08 2.24 5.75
CA THR A 272 -3.42 3.14 6.70
C THR A 272 -3.09 4.47 6.02
N VAL A 273 -2.67 5.48 6.78
CA VAL A 273 -2.29 6.79 6.22
C VAL A 273 -0.82 7.06 6.49
N ALA A 274 -0.11 7.63 5.52
CA ALA A 274 1.25 8.14 5.68
C ALA A 274 1.36 9.55 5.10
N PHE A 275 2.12 10.44 5.73
CA PHE A 275 2.27 11.81 5.27
C PHE A 275 3.63 12.41 5.62
N SER A 276 4.12 13.36 4.82
CA SER A 276 5.27 14.20 5.18
C SER A 276 4.79 15.54 5.73
N PRO A 277 5.20 15.96 6.94
CA PRO A 277 4.99 17.31 7.43
C PRO A 277 5.70 18.36 6.54
N PRO A 278 5.20 19.60 6.44
CA PRO A 278 5.84 20.66 5.66
C PRO A 278 7.29 20.97 6.09
N GLU A 279 7.56 20.90 7.40
CA GLU A 279 8.91 21.14 7.96
C GLU A 279 9.94 20.07 7.60
N ASP A 280 9.50 18.87 7.22
CA ASP A 280 10.35 17.73 6.88
C ASP A 280 10.56 17.60 5.35
N GLY A 281 10.28 18.68 4.61
CA GLY A 281 10.42 18.75 3.15
C GLY A 281 11.76 18.19 2.68
N GLY A 282 11.69 17.32 1.66
CA GLY A 282 12.75 16.37 1.33
C GLY A 282 14.15 16.98 1.21
N GLU A 283 15.13 16.32 1.84
CA GLU A 283 16.52 16.73 1.82
C GLU A 283 17.21 16.10 0.60
N LYS A 284 17.91 16.92 -0.20
CA LYS A 284 18.78 16.44 -1.26
C LYS A 284 20.15 16.07 -0.68
N LEU A 285 20.56 14.83 -0.87
CA LEU A 285 21.83 14.28 -0.44
C LEU A 285 22.68 13.94 -1.67
N LYS A 286 23.98 14.21 -1.61
CA LYS A 286 24.94 13.70 -2.59
C LYS A 286 25.70 12.54 -1.97
N VAL A 287 25.59 11.36 -2.57
CA VAL A 287 26.30 10.15 -2.17
C VAL A 287 26.92 9.54 -3.41
N ASP A 288 28.25 9.42 -3.45
CA ASP A 288 29.00 8.77 -4.54
C ASP A 288 28.63 9.29 -5.94
N ASP A 289 28.58 10.62 -6.10
CA ASP A 289 28.19 11.35 -7.34
C ASP A 289 26.73 11.16 -7.80
N GLU A 290 25.91 10.39 -7.08
CA GLU A 290 24.45 10.31 -7.29
C GLU A 290 23.69 11.27 -6.37
N GLU A 291 22.75 12.02 -6.94
CA GLU A 291 21.78 12.80 -6.15
C GLU A 291 20.69 11.87 -5.64
N LYS A 292 20.63 11.70 -4.31
CA LYS A 292 19.58 10.98 -3.61
C LYS A 292 18.67 11.97 -2.90
N GLU A 293 17.38 11.70 -2.88
CA GLU A 293 16.41 12.46 -2.12
C GLU A 293 15.98 11.66 -0.89
N LYS A 294 15.86 12.35 0.25
CA LYS A 294 15.38 11.79 1.50
C LYS A 294 14.01 12.34 1.83
N ILE A 295 13.06 11.45 2.06
CA ILE A 295 11.69 11.79 2.48
C ILE A 295 11.43 11.16 3.85
N ASN A 296 10.86 11.94 4.77
CA ASN A 296 10.36 11.43 6.04
C ASN A 296 8.83 11.33 5.97
N LEU A 297 8.29 10.14 6.16
CA LEU A 297 6.86 9.92 6.30
C LEU A 297 6.51 9.57 7.74
N VAL A 298 5.46 10.19 8.25
CA VAL A 298 4.75 9.78 9.45
C VAL A 298 3.61 8.88 9.02
N HIS A 299 3.70 7.60 9.34
CA HIS A 299 2.67 6.59 9.13
C HIS A 299 1.76 6.49 10.36
N PHE A 300 0.48 6.23 10.15
CA PHE A 300 -0.51 5.97 11.19
C PHE A 300 -1.33 4.73 10.84
N ASN A 301 -1.24 3.71 11.70
CA ASN A 301 -2.13 2.56 11.69
C ASN A 301 -3.17 2.72 12.80
N ALA A 302 -4.45 2.79 12.44
CA ALA A 302 -5.55 2.99 13.39
C ALA A 302 -6.05 1.69 14.05
N LEU A 303 -5.73 0.51 13.51
CA LEU A 303 -6.42 -0.76 13.81
C LEU A 303 -5.67 -1.62 14.85
N PRO A 304 -6.33 -2.02 15.96
CA PRO A 304 -5.80 -2.99 16.91
C PRO A 304 -5.57 -4.40 16.31
N PRO A 305 -4.64 -5.20 16.87
CA PRO A 305 -3.83 -4.91 18.06
C PRO A 305 -2.58 -4.06 17.78
N VAL A 306 -2.22 -3.84 16.51
CA VAL A 306 -0.98 -3.14 16.16
C VAL A 306 -1.12 -1.61 16.30
N GLY A 307 -2.32 -1.09 16.08
CA GLY A 307 -2.68 0.31 16.29
C GLY A 307 -3.63 0.54 17.48
N PRO A 308 -3.97 1.79 17.79
CA PRO A 308 -3.57 3.01 17.08
C PRO A 308 -2.12 3.38 17.35
N ARG A 309 -1.29 3.48 16.29
CA ARG A 309 0.15 3.71 16.43
C ARG A 309 0.67 4.54 15.25
N PHE A 310 1.56 5.48 15.56
CA PHE A 310 2.34 6.20 14.54
C PHE A 310 3.68 5.51 14.29
N HIS A 311 4.33 5.77 13.16
CA HIS A 311 5.70 5.36 12.85
C HIS A 311 6.40 6.38 11.96
N SER A 312 7.70 6.61 12.20
CA SER A 312 8.54 7.33 11.24
C SER A 312 9.10 6.35 10.22
N ILE A 313 9.02 6.74 8.95
CA ILE A 313 9.55 5.99 7.82
C ILE A 313 10.49 6.94 7.08
N TYR A 314 11.76 6.57 6.97
CA TYR A 314 12.73 7.33 6.22
C TYR A 314 13.01 6.61 4.91
N ILE A 315 12.78 7.32 3.81
CA ILE A 315 12.95 6.82 2.46
C ILE A 315 14.11 7.57 1.84
N THR A 316 15.09 6.87 1.30
CA THR A 316 16.15 7.43 0.47
C THR A 316 16.02 6.85 -0.93
N HIS A 317 15.90 7.69 -1.95
CA HIS A 317 15.67 7.23 -3.33
C HIS A 317 16.41 8.10 -4.36
N THR A 318 16.68 7.55 -5.54
CA THR A 318 17.25 8.28 -6.68
C THR A 318 16.20 8.84 -7.65
N GLY A 319 14.92 8.50 -7.43
CA GLY A 319 13.80 8.99 -8.23
C GLY A 319 12.50 8.28 -7.90
N SER A 320 11.40 8.77 -8.47
CA SER A 320 10.11 8.08 -8.44
C SER A 320 9.82 7.40 -9.77
N VAL A 321 8.86 6.48 -9.78
CA VAL A 321 8.28 5.98 -11.04
C VAL A 321 7.78 7.14 -11.90
N GLU A 322 7.85 6.96 -13.22
CA GLU A 322 7.22 7.83 -14.20
C GLU A 322 5.70 7.57 -14.27
N GLU A 323 4.98 8.51 -14.88
CA GLU A 323 3.57 8.33 -15.21
C GLU A 323 3.35 7.03 -16.01
N ALA A 324 2.16 6.46 -15.88
CA ALA A 324 1.79 5.30 -16.67
C ALA A 324 1.90 5.61 -18.18
N PRO A 325 2.48 4.71 -19.00
CA PRO A 325 2.50 4.87 -20.46
C PRO A 325 1.10 4.81 -21.05
N SER A 326 0.97 5.14 -22.34
CA SER A 326 -0.35 5.30 -22.99
C SER A 326 -1.15 4.00 -23.07
N LYS A 327 -0.46 2.86 -23.13
CA LYS A 327 -1.06 1.51 -23.14
C LYS A 327 -0.46 0.64 -22.05
N ALA A 328 -1.27 -0.27 -21.51
CA ALA A 328 -0.82 -1.24 -20.50
C ALA A 328 0.29 -2.19 -21.01
N SER A 329 0.30 -2.47 -22.33
CA SER A 329 1.33 -3.29 -22.97
C SER A 329 2.69 -2.59 -23.07
N GLU A 330 2.69 -1.25 -23.12
CA GLU A 330 3.91 -0.45 -23.12
C GLU A 330 4.45 -0.48 -21.68
N GLY A 331 5.61 -1.10 -21.45
CA GLY A 331 6.18 -1.22 -20.11
C GLY A 331 6.02 -2.58 -19.44
N ILE A 332 5.39 -3.56 -20.11
CA ILE A 332 5.68 -4.97 -19.81
C ILE A 332 7.10 -5.21 -20.33
N GLY A 333 8.04 -5.41 -19.41
CA GLY A 333 9.43 -5.71 -19.78
C GLY A 333 9.49 -6.92 -20.70
N ILE A 334 10.34 -6.85 -21.73
CA ILE A 334 10.66 -8.02 -22.55
C ILE A 334 11.39 -9.00 -21.65
N GLU A 335 10.86 -10.20 -21.48
CA GLU A 335 11.56 -11.28 -20.78
C GLU A 335 12.66 -11.82 -21.72
N TYR A 336 13.91 -11.49 -21.40
CA TYR A 336 15.08 -11.99 -22.12
C TYR A 336 15.46 -13.41 -21.66
N LYS A 337 16.22 -14.11 -22.50
CA LYS A 337 16.81 -15.40 -22.15
C LYS A 337 17.69 -15.23 -20.90
N PRO A 338 17.49 -16.03 -19.85
CA PRO A 338 18.24 -15.88 -18.62
C PRO A 338 19.72 -16.24 -18.83
N THR A 339 20.62 -15.52 -18.15
CA THR A 339 22.07 -15.75 -18.27
C THR A 339 22.46 -17.02 -17.51
N ILE A 340 23.08 -17.99 -18.19
CA ILE A 340 23.54 -19.25 -17.58
C ILE A 340 24.42 -18.94 -16.36
N ASN A 341 24.21 -19.70 -15.28
CA ASN A 341 24.85 -19.53 -13.97
C ASN A 341 24.53 -18.22 -13.22
N ALA A 342 23.60 -17.38 -13.69
CA ALA A 342 23.02 -16.33 -12.86
C ALA A 342 21.97 -16.92 -11.90
N ILE A 343 21.61 -16.17 -10.86
CA ILE A 343 20.50 -16.56 -9.97
C ILE A 343 19.20 -16.55 -10.77
N ASP A 344 18.50 -17.68 -10.71
CA ASP A 344 17.21 -17.93 -11.32
C ASP A 344 16.06 -17.80 -10.32
N SER A 345 16.27 -18.21 -9.06
CA SER A 345 15.27 -18.01 -8.00
C SER A 345 15.87 -18.17 -6.61
N ILE A 346 15.24 -17.52 -5.62
CA ILE A 346 15.49 -17.80 -4.20
C ILE A 346 14.63 -18.99 -3.79
N ILE A 347 15.28 -20.00 -3.23
CA ILE A 347 14.65 -21.24 -2.77
C ILE A 347 14.17 -21.07 -1.33
N GLN A 348 15.05 -20.63 -0.44
CA GLN A 348 14.75 -20.39 0.97
C GLN A 348 15.85 -19.56 1.64
N ALA A 349 15.51 -18.91 2.76
CA ALA A 349 16.49 -18.36 3.69
C ALA A 349 17.01 -19.44 4.66
N HIS A 350 18.26 -19.29 5.11
CA HIS A 350 18.91 -20.26 6.00
C HIS A 350 18.23 -20.30 7.37
N SER A 351 17.78 -21.50 7.80
CA SER A 351 16.95 -21.66 8.99
C SER A 351 17.67 -21.24 10.29
N ALA A 352 18.96 -21.53 10.41
CA ALA A 352 19.75 -21.11 11.58
C ALA A 352 19.88 -19.59 11.65
N ASP A 353 19.97 -18.90 10.51
CA ASP A 353 20.12 -17.45 10.46
C ASP A 353 18.81 -16.78 10.90
N LYS A 354 17.66 -17.33 10.46
CA LYS A 354 16.33 -16.92 10.93
C LYS A 354 16.16 -17.10 12.44
N ALA A 355 16.67 -18.21 12.98
CA ALA A 355 16.56 -18.52 14.41
C ALA A 355 17.49 -17.64 15.27
N GLN A 356 18.72 -17.41 14.82
CA GLN A 356 19.72 -16.62 15.56
C GLN A 356 19.49 -15.12 15.43
N ARG A 357 19.00 -14.66 14.28
CA ARG A 357 18.84 -13.24 13.93
C ARG A 357 17.44 -12.98 13.35
N PRO A 358 16.37 -13.17 14.14
CA PRO A 358 15.00 -12.96 13.68
C PRO A 358 14.82 -11.52 13.17
N LYS A 359 14.04 -11.36 12.09
CA LYS A 359 13.79 -10.07 11.41
C LYS A 359 15.02 -9.36 10.83
N GLN A 360 16.21 -9.97 10.82
CA GLN A 360 17.42 -9.37 10.22
C GLN A 360 17.73 -10.02 8.86
N TRP A 361 16.76 -10.06 7.95
CA TRP A 361 16.86 -10.85 6.71
C TRP A 361 18.00 -10.41 5.80
N LYS A 362 18.35 -9.13 5.81
CA LYS A 362 19.52 -8.59 5.10
C LYS A 362 20.86 -9.15 5.58
N SER A 363 20.90 -9.84 6.72
CA SER A 363 22.08 -10.49 7.26
C SER A 363 22.09 -12.01 7.04
N TRP A 364 20.99 -12.58 6.52
CA TRP A 364 20.84 -14.02 6.33
C TRP A 364 21.52 -14.50 5.06
N ARG A 365 21.79 -15.79 5.04
CA ARG A 365 22.14 -16.55 3.83
C ARG A 365 20.89 -17.08 3.14
N TYR A 366 20.98 -17.23 1.82
CA TYR A 366 19.89 -17.65 0.96
C TYR A 366 20.34 -18.78 0.04
N GLU A 367 19.54 -19.84 0.00
CA GLU A 367 19.69 -20.91 -0.99
C GLU A 367 19.08 -20.38 -2.29
N VAL A 368 19.86 -20.36 -3.35
CA VAL A 368 19.44 -19.89 -4.67
C VAL A 368 19.64 -20.98 -5.71
N ALA A 369 18.72 -21.02 -6.65
CA ALA A 369 18.83 -21.78 -7.88
C ALA A 369 19.60 -20.98 -8.92
N LEU A 370 20.46 -21.66 -9.68
CA LEU A 370 21.09 -21.06 -10.85
C LEU A 370 20.35 -21.43 -12.14
N VAL A 371 20.44 -20.52 -13.10
CA VAL A 371 19.99 -20.73 -14.48
C VAL A 371 20.84 -21.84 -15.11
N ILE A 372 20.18 -22.85 -15.66
CA ILE A 372 20.79 -23.85 -16.54
C ILE A 372 20.39 -23.58 -17.98
N ASP A 373 21.15 -24.11 -18.94
CA ASP A 373 20.79 -24.00 -20.34
C ASP A 373 19.49 -24.77 -20.61
N ASP A 374 18.44 -24.05 -21.02
CA ASP A 374 17.17 -24.61 -21.44
C ASP A 374 16.99 -24.37 -22.94
N PRO A 375 17.18 -25.41 -23.79
CA PRO A 375 17.04 -25.27 -25.24
C PRO A 375 15.59 -25.02 -25.67
N THR A 376 14.61 -25.17 -24.77
CA THR A 376 13.19 -24.90 -25.05
C THR A 376 12.81 -23.43 -24.83
N ASN A 377 13.68 -22.64 -24.20
CA ASN A 377 13.46 -21.22 -24.00
C ASN A 377 13.65 -20.43 -25.30
N VAL A 378 12.57 -19.82 -25.79
CA VAL A 378 12.52 -19.05 -27.04
C VAL A 378 12.59 -17.53 -26.82
N SER A 379 12.86 -17.08 -25.60
CA SER A 379 13.02 -15.65 -25.30
C SER A 379 14.22 -15.06 -26.06
N PRO A 380 14.15 -13.78 -26.46
CA PRO A 380 15.25 -13.11 -27.14
C PRO A 380 16.48 -13.02 -26.24
N GLU A 381 17.67 -13.04 -26.85
CA GLU A 381 18.92 -12.78 -26.14
C GLU A 381 18.95 -11.36 -25.57
N MET A 382 19.58 -11.21 -24.41
CA MET A 382 19.72 -9.92 -23.75
C MET A 382 20.69 -9.01 -24.53
N PRO A 383 20.32 -7.74 -24.82
CA PRO A 383 21.19 -6.79 -25.51
C PRO A 383 22.55 -6.58 -24.82
N ASP A 384 23.60 -6.32 -25.61
CA ASP A 384 24.97 -6.15 -25.09
C ASP A 384 25.18 -4.87 -24.25
N ASP A 385 24.32 -3.87 -24.43
CA ASP A 385 24.30 -2.63 -23.65
C ASP A 385 23.60 -2.77 -22.30
N MET A 386 22.88 -3.87 -22.08
CA MET A 386 22.23 -4.16 -20.79
C MET A 386 23.21 -4.81 -19.81
N ALA A 387 23.22 -4.31 -18.57
CA ALA A 387 24.06 -4.87 -17.51
C ALA A 387 23.72 -6.35 -17.28
N ARG A 388 24.74 -7.22 -17.42
CA ARG A 388 24.55 -8.66 -17.23
C ARG A 388 24.44 -9.01 -15.73
N PRO A 389 23.53 -9.93 -15.34
CA PRO A 389 23.48 -10.42 -13.97
C PRO A 389 24.82 -11.02 -13.52
N LYS A 390 25.11 -10.93 -12.21
CA LYS A 390 26.24 -11.65 -11.60
C LYS A 390 26.07 -13.15 -11.86
N THR A 391 27.10 -13.76 -12.43
CA THR A 391 27.17 -15.21 -12.62
C THR A 391 28.04 -15.84 -11.54
N PHE A 392 27.80 -17.11 -11.27
CA PHE A 392 28.51 -17.88 -10.26
C PHE A 392 29.28 -19.01 -10.96
N SER A 393 30.58 -19.15 -10.71
CA SER A 393 31.34 -20.29 -11.23
C SER A 393 30.95 -21.54 -10.44
N LEU A 394 30.38 -22.52 -11.12
CA LEU A 394 30.31 -23.87 -10.58
C LEU A 394 31.69 -24.51 -10.76
N PRO A 395 32.34 -25.05 -9.70
CA PRO A 395 31.82 -25.35 -8.36
C PRO A 395 32.44 -24.48 -7.24
N GLU A 396 32.93 -23.28 -7.55
CA GLU A 396 33.72 -22.42 -6.64
C GLU A 396 32.86 -21.50 -5.75
N GLY A 397 31.54 -21.46 -5.95
CA GLY A 397 30.62 -20.78 -5.04
C GLY A 397 30.78 -21.30 -3.59
N ASN A 398 30.70 -20.37 -2.64
CA ASN A 398 31.07 -20.49 -1.21
C ASN A 398 30.71 -21.85 -0.57
N GLN A 399 31.57 -22.86 -0.78
CA GLN A 399 31.31 -24.25 -0.38
C GLN A 399 31.18 -24.38 1.13
N GLU A 400 31.79 -23.47 1.89
CA GLU A 400 31.72 -23.40 3.35
C GLU A 400 30.30 -23.22 3.88
N ALA A 401 29.44 -22.48 3.16
CA ALA A 401 28.07 -22.23 3.57
C ALA A 401 27.16 -23.47 3.41
N ALA A 402 27.56 -24.44 2.58
CA ALA A 402 26.85 -25.70 2.35
C ALA A 402 27.36 -26.87 3.21
N LEU A 403 28.35 -26.64 4.09
CA LEU A 403 28.91 -27.67 4.95
C LEU A 403 28.02 -27.91 6.17
N LYS A 404 27.62 -29.16 6.38
CA LYS A 404 27.14 -29.63 7.68
C LYS A 404 28.25 -29.52 8.75
N PRO A 405 27.89 -29.49 10.05
CA PRO A 405 28.82 -29.87 11.10
C PRO A 405 29.43 -31.25 10.79
N GLY A 406 30.71 -31.30 10.42
CA GLY A 406 31.39 -32.50 9.90
C GLY A 406 31.88 -32.42 8.45
N GLY A 407 31.63 -31.33 7.72
CA GLY A 407 32.26 -31.04 6.42
C GLY A 407 31.61 -31.71 5.20
N ALA A 408 30.45 -32.35 5.35
CA ALA A 408 29.70 -32.88 4.21
C ALA A 408 28.94 -31.75 3.51
N LEU A 409 29.11 -31.63 2.19
CA LEU A 409 28.46 -30.62 1.36
C LEU A 409 27.09 -31.13 0.90
N GLU A 410 26.02 -30.42 1.24
CA GLU A 410 24.68 -30.74 0.76
C GLU A 410 24.27 -29.82 -0.40
N TRP A 411 23.62 -30.38 -1.41
CA TRP A 411 23.12 -29.60 -2.54
C TRP A 411 21.76 -30.11 -3.00
N ARG A 412 20.99 -29.22 -3.62
CA ARG A 412 19.68 -29.56 -4.19
C ARG A 412 19.76 -29.57 -5.71
N CYS A 413 19.23 -30.62 -6.32
CA CYS A 413 19.09 -30.68 -7.78
C CYS A 413 18.05 -29.66 -8.27
N ARG A 414 18.46 -28.71 -9.12
CA ARG A 414 17.59 -27.63 -9.63
C ARG A 414 16.45 -28.19 -10.47
N THR A 415 16.72 -29.12 -11.38
CA THR A 415 15.69 -29.74 -12.24
C THR A 415 14.65 -30.53 -11.42
N CYS A 416 15.10 -31.32 -10.44
CA CYS A 416 14.18 -32.04 -9.56
C CYS A 416 13.34 -31.09 -8.71
N TYR A 417 13.93 -29.99 -8.23
CA TYR A 417 13.22 -29.02 -7.39
C TYR A 417 12.22 -28.17 -8.18
N GLU A 418 12.47 -27.90 -9.45
CA GLU A 418 11.50 -27.26 -10.35
C GLU A 418 10.15 -27.99 -10.35
N THR A 419 10.25 -29.32 -10.37
CA THR A 419 9.11 -30.22 -10.44
C THR A 419 8.68 -30.72 -9.06
N ARG A 420 9.18 -30.14 -7.97
CA ARG A 420 8.97 -30.62 -6.59
C ARG A 420 7.50 -30.81 -6.20
N PHE A 421 6.59 -29.98 -6.69
CA PHE A 421 5.17 -30.13 -6.37
C PHE A 421 4.51 -31.27 -7.15
N LYS A 422 5.14 -31.73 -8.24
CA LYS A 422 4.72 -32.92 -9.01
C LYS A 422 5.40 -34.19 -8.48
N THR A 423 6.67 -34.09 -8.08
CA THR A 423 7.52 -35.25 -7.71
C THR A 423 7.69 -35.44 -6.21
N PHE A 424 7.26 -34.49 -5.39
CA PHE A 424 7.54 -34.39 -3.94
C PHE A 424 9.04 -34.48 -3.59
N CYS A 425 9.91 -34.11 -4.54
CA CYS A 425 11.35 -34.17 -4.36
C CYS A 425 11.89 -32.93 -3.62
N PHE A 426 11.83 -32.96 -2.29
CA PHE A 426 12.42 -31.95 -1.40
C PHE A 426 13.76 -32.39 -0.79
N GLY A 427 14.31 -33.52 -1.24
CA GLY A 427 15.55 -34.08 -0.72
C GLY A 427 16.80 -33.25 -1.05
N LEU A 428 17.80 -33.33 -0.17
CA LEU A 428 19.16 -32.86 -0.42
C LEU A 428 20.02 -34.05 -0.86
N ASN A 429 20.90 -33.81 -1.83
CA ASN A 429 21.96 -34.75 -2.18
C ASN A 429 23.12 -34.55 -1.22
N GLU A 430 23.68 -35.65 -0.71
CA GLU A 430 24.92 -35.62 0.04
C GLU A 430 26.08 -35.72 -0.94
N CYS A 431 27.09 -34.90 -0.73
CA CYS A 431 28.30 -34.98 -1.52
C CYS A 431 29.36 -35.80 -0.79
N ASP A 432 29.86 -36.85 -1.45
CA ASP A 432 31.13 -37.45 -1.07
C ASP A 432 32.26 -36.48 -1.48
N PRO A 433 33.02 -35.92 -0.53
CA PRO A 433 34.11 -34.99 -0.84
C PRO A 433 35.27 -35.64 -1.61
N SER A 434 35.33 -36.97 -1.66
CA SER A 434 36.34 -37.72 -2.43
C SER A 434 35.99 -37.87 -3.91
N LEU A 435 34.73 -37.66 -4.30
CA LEU A 435 34.30 -37.71 -5.70
C LEU A 435 34.60 -36.39 -6.40
N ASP A 436 35.16 -36.51 -7.60
CA ASP A 436 35.34 -35.40 -8.52
C ASP A 436 33.99 -34.71 -8.77
N LYS A 437 34.02 -33.39 -8.80
CA LYS A 437 32.87 -32.50 -8.83
C LYS A 437 32.01 -32.71 -10.08
N ASP A 438 32.62 -33.17 -11.17
CA ASP A 438 31.92 -33.49 -12.42
C ASP A 438 31.19 -34.85 -12.38
N PHE A 439 31.50 -35.71 -11.40
CA PHE A 439 30.96 -37.06 -11.26
C PHE A 439 29.92 -37.17 -10.13
N ARG A 440 29.39 -36.04 -9.68
CA ARG A 440 28.31 -36.01 -8.68
C ARG A 440 26.97 -36.19 -9.37
N PHE A 441 26.20 -37.19 -8.95
CA PHE A 441 24.89 -37.50 -9.51
C PHE A 441 23.78 -37.14 -8.52
N CYS A 442 22.66 -36.64 -9.04
CA CYS A 442 21.46 -36.46 -8.22
C CYS A 442 20.84 -37.83 -7.91
N ARG A 443 20.66 -38.16 -6.63
CA ARG A 443 20.08 -39.43 -6.15
C ARG A 443 18.63 -39.69 -6.60
N HIS A 444 17.98 -38.68 -7.18
CA HIS A 444 16.57 -38.73 -7.57
C HIS A 444 16.36 -38.85 -9.07
N CYS A 445 17.29 -38.38 -9.89
CA CYS A 445 17.16 -38.43 -11.36
C CYS A 445 18.37 -39.04 -12.06
N ASP A 446 19.40 -39.44 -11.31
CA ASP A 446 20.64 -40.06 -11.77
C ASP A 446 21.40 -39.29 -12.85
N LYS A 447 21.12 -37.99 -12.99
CA LYS A 447 21.85 -37.07 -13.87
C LYS A 447 22.95 -36.35 -13.10
N SER A 448 24.00 -35.97 -13.83
CA SER A 448 25.14 -35.26 -13.24
C SER A 448 24.75 -33.84 -12.80
N VAL A 449 25.45 -33.30 -11.79
CA VAL A 449 25.28 -31.91 -11.32
C VAL A 449 25.35 -30.89 -12.46
N ARG A 450 26.22 -31.13 -13.44
CA ARG A 450 26.39 -30.26 -14.61
C ARG A 450 25.14 -30.22 -15.49
N GLU A 451 24.47 -31.35 -15.66
CA GLU A 451 23.26 -31.46 -16.49
C GLU A 451 22.02 -30.86 -15.82
N VAL A 452 21.90 -31.00 -14.50
CA VAL A 452 20.67 -30.63 -13.77
C VAL A 452 20.77 -29.31 -13.02
N GLY A 453 21.97 -28.74 -12.93
CA GLY A 453 22.27 -27.62 -12.05
C GLY A 453 22.15 -27.98 -10.57
N HIS A 454 22.67 -27.09 -9.72
CA HIS A 454 22.49 -27.21 -8.28
C HIS A 454 22.18 -25.86 -7.64
N THR A 455 21.63 -25.92 -6.43
CA THR A 455 21.49 -24.73 -5.59
C THR A 455 22.80 -24.39 -4.90
N LEU A 456 22.95 -23.11 -4.55
CA LEU A 456 24.06 -22.61 -3.76
C LEU A 456 23.59 -21.67 -2.68
N TRP A 457 24.39 -21.52 -1.63
CA TRP A 457 24.14 -20.55 -0.57
C TRP A 457 24.92 -19.28 -0.84
N VAL A 458 24.23 -18.15 -0.79
CA VAL A 458 24.81 -16.81 -0.96
C VAL A 458 24.39 -15.91 0.19
N ASP A 459 25.24 -14.94 0.50
CA ASP A 459 24.87 -13.85 1.39
C ASP A 459 23.89 -12.89 0.70
N TYR A 460 23.11 -12.15 1.49
CA TYR A 460 22.16 -11.16 0.97
C TYR A 460 22.80 -10.19 -0.03
N ASP A 461 24.05 -9.77 0.23
CA ASP A 461 24.74 -8.83 -0.65
C ASP A 461 25.06 -9.40 -2.03
N GLU A 462 25.12 -10.72 -2.16
CA GLU A 462 25.42 -11.38 -3.43
C GLU A 462 24.18 -11.65 -4.30
N LEU A 463 22.97 -11.44 -3.75
CA LEU A 463 21.71 -11.66 -4.47
C LEU A 463 21.52 -10.74 -5.69
N GLY A 464 22.21 -9.61 -5.77
CA GLY A 464 22.04 -8.64 -6.85
C GLY A 464 20.57 -8.21 -7.01
N GLY A 465 20.00 -8.34 -8.21
CA GLY A 465 18.59 -8.03 -8.48
C GLY A 465 17.56 -8.85 -7.67
N TRP A 466 17.99 -9.96 -7.07
CA TRP A 466 17.13 -10.80 -6.23
C TRP A 466 16.98 -10.28 -4.78
N ARG A 467 17.72 -9.24 -4.39
CA ARG A 467 17.52 -8.57 -3.10
C ARG A 467 16.07 -8.10 -2.93
N THR A 468 15.44 -7.59 -3.99
CA THR A 468 14.02 -7.18 -3.97
C THR A 468 13.07 -8.34 -3.68
N GLN A 469 13.37 -9.55 -4.19
CA GLN A 469 12.61 -10.76 -3.86
C GLN A 469 12.77 -11.13 -2.38
N ALA A 470 14.01 -11.11 -1.86
CA ALA A 470 14.29 -11.40 -0.46
C ALA A 470 13.62 -10.38 0.48
N ASP A 471 13.72 -9.10 0.18
CA ASP A 471 13.04 -8.03 0.91
C ASP A 471 11.52 -8.20 0.91
N ARG A 472 10.93 -8.67 -0.19
CA ARG A 472 9.49 -8.93 -0.24
C ARG A 472 9.09 -10.11 0.63
N ASP A 473 9.83 -11.20 0.53
CA ASP A 473 9.47 -12.46 1.19
C ASP A 473 9.72 -12.40 2.70
N TYR A 474 10.70 -11.60 3.14
CA TYR A 474 11.17 -11.59 4.52
C TYR A 474 11.21 -10.22 5.19
N GLY A 475 11.11 -9.14 4.42
CA GLY A 475 11.07 -7.77 4.94
C GLY A 475 9.64 -7.28 5.22
N PRO A 476 9.51 -6.07 5.77
CA PRO A 476 8.21 -5.47 6.08
C PRO A 476 7.41 -5.20 4.80
N PRO A 477 6.13 -5.63 4.72
CA PRO A 477 5.29 -5.46 3.54
C PRO A 477 5.19 -4.01 3.04
N ILE A 478 5.23 -3.05 3.97
CA ILE A 478 5.21 -1.62 3.64
C ILE A 478 6.37 -1.20 2.73
N THR A 479 7.54 -1.84 2.84
CA THR A 479 8.71 -1.55 1.99
C THR A 479 8.39 -1.78 0.52
N GLU A 480 7.73 -2.89 0.21
CA GLU A 480 7.32 -3.23 -1.15
C GLU A 480 6.30 -2.23 -1.70
N LEU A 481 5.36 -1.82 -0.85
CA LEU A 481 4.33 -0.84 -1.20
C LEU A 481 4.94 0.54 -1.53
N LEU A 482 5.95 0.97 -0.76
CA LEU A 482 6.71 2.20 -1.04
C LEU A 482 7.54 2.09 -2.33
N ARG A 483 8.08 0.90 -2.63
CA ARG A 483 8.81 0.65 -3.89
C ARG A 483 7.95 0.75 -5.12
N GLY A 484 6.64 0.55 -5.00
CA GLY A 484 5.70 0.87 -6.07
C GLY A 484 5.84 2.34 -6.52
N LYS A 485 6.17 3.27 -5.62
CA LYS A 485 6.41 4.69 -5.94
C LYS A 485 7.88 5.01 -6.18
N TRP A 486 8.77 4.42 -5.40
CA TRP A 486 10.20 4.66 -5.43
C TRP A 486 10.95 3.33 -5.59
N PRO A 487 11.10 2.80 -6.83
CA PRO A 487 11.52 1.41 -7.06
C PRO A 487 12.88 1.05 -6.44
N ASN A 488 13.80 2.00 -6.43
CA ASN A 488 15.16 1.84 -5.94
C ASN A 488 15.36 2.47 -4.55
N CYS A 489 14.30 2.56 -3.74
CA CYS A 489 14.42 3.16 -2.43
C CYS A 489 15.03 2.23 -1.38
N GLU A 490 15.82 2.84 -0.51
CA GLU A 490 16.17 2.32 0.79
C GLU A 490 15.16 2.84 1.81
N VAL A 491 14.59 1.94 2.60
CA VAL A 491 13.63 2.26 3.64
C VAL A 491 14.23 1.86 4.98
N THR A 492 14.17 2.79 5.93
CA THR A 492 14.48 2.55 7.35
C THR A 492 13.33 3.06 8.20
N PHE A 493 13.18 2.48 9.38
CA PHE A 493 12.07 2.77 10.29
C PHE A 493 12.60 3.43 11.56
N GLY A 494 11.81 4.33 12.15
CA GLY A 494 12.14 4.92 13.46
C GLY A 494 12.32 3.87 14.56
N ASP A 495 11.66 2.71 14.41
CA ASP A 495 11.89 1.51 15.21
C ASP A 495 12.02 0.29 14.28
N GLU A 496 13.26 -0.14 14.03
CA GLU A 496 13.57 -1.32 13.19
C GLU A 496 13.12 -2.65 13.82
N SER A 497 12.90 -2.69 15.14
CA SER A 497 12.47 -3.92 15.81
C SER A 497 10.98 -4.22 15.57
N GLU A 498 10.21 -3.17 15.30
CA GLU A 498 8.76 -3.20 15.09
C GLU A 498 8.36 -2.30 13.92
N PRO A 499 8.66 -2.73 12.68
CA PRO A 499 8.32 -1.97 11.50
C PRO A 499 6.79 -1.83 11.34
N PRO A 500 6.32 -0.71 10.77
CA PRO A 500 4.89 -0.47 10.56
C PRO A 500 4.24 -1.56 9.70
N THR A 501 3.04 -1.96 10.13
CA THR A 501 2.19 -2.88 9.38
C THR A 501 1.16 -2.12 8.57
N VAL A 502 0.87 -2.61 7.37
CA VAL A 502 -0.17 -2.08 6.47
C VAL A 502 -1.08 -3.21 6.05
#